data_AF-A0A3B9FJQ8-F1
#
_entry.id   AF-A0A3B9FJQ8-F1
#
_cell.length_a   1.000
_cell.length_b   1.000
_cell.length_c   1.000
_cell.angle_alpha   90.00
_cell.angle_beta   90.00
_cell.angle_gamma   90.00
#
_symmetry.space_group_name_H-M   'P 1'
#
loop_
_entity.id
_entity.type
_entity.pdbx_description
1 polymer ?
#
loop_
_entity_poly.entity_id
_entity_poly.type
_entity_poly.pdbx_seq_one_letter_code
_entity_poly.pdbx_strand_id
1 'polypeptide(L)'
;FSFKKTKLVFSGSTNTNGGGFSSIRSKTMDLGLEGKDGLMIRFKGDGRTYNLGVRTDRSSVSYRTEFETDGDGKGWQIAKVPFESMGSSWRGMRLPKSRFPLIKDKIRSVGIMIYDKKDGPFKLQIDWIKAYSDKK
;
A
#
# COMPACT_ATOMS: atom_id res chain seq x y z
N PHE A 1 -12.67 -7.28 2.76
CA PHE A 1 -11.67 -8.13 2.08
C PHE A 1 -11.93 -9.58 2.45
N SER A 2 -11.42 -10.53 1.68
CA SER A 2 -11.49 -11.96 2.00
C SER A 2 -10.23 -12.67 1.53
N PHE A 3 -9.97 -13.86 2.06
CA PHE A 3 -8.96 -14.76 1.52
C PHE A 3 -9.64 -15.80 0.65
N LYS A 4 -9.18 -15.96 -0.60
CA LYS A 4 -9.59 -17.04 -1.50
C LYS A 4 -8.37 -17.91 -1.78
N LYS A 5 -8.39 -19.16 -1.28
CA LYS A 5 -7.20 -20.01 -1.19
C LYS A 5 -6.12 -19.30 -0.35
N THR A 6 -5.01 -18.93 -0.96
CA THR A 6 -3.89 -18.20 -0.34
C THR A 6 -3.81 -16.72 -0.73
N LYS A 7 -4.81 -16.22 -1.47
CA LYS A 7 -4.78 -14.87 -2.06
C LYS A 7 -5.74 -13.95 -1.33
N LEU A 8 -5.26 -12.76 -1.02
CA LEU A 8 -6.08 -11.68 -0.47
C LEU A 8 -6.89 -11.03 -1.59
N VAL A 9 -8.19 -10.85 -1.37
CA VAL A 9 -9.09 -10.14 -2.27
C VAL A 9 -9.60 -8.89 -1.56
N PHE A 10 -9.19 -7.74 -2.07
CA PHE A 10 -9.65 -6.43 -1.63
C PHE A 10 -10.58 -5.85 -2.69
N SER A 11 -11.88 -5.84 -2.42
CA SER A 11 -12.90 -5.37 -3.35
C SER A 11 -14.03 -4.64 -2.65
N GLY A 12 -14.70 -3.77 -3.38
CA GLY A 12 -15.83 -2.97 -2.92
C GLY A 12 -16.26 -1.98 -3.98
N SER A 13 -16.90 -0.89 -3.57
CA SER A 13 -17.24 0.25 -4.43
C SER A 13 -16.91 1.54 -3.70
N THR A 14 -16.38 2.53 -4.40
CA THR A 14 -16.11 3.88 -3.89
C THR A 14 -17.17 4.86 -4.37
N ASN A 15 -17.48 5.85 -3.54
CA ASN A 15 -18.29 7.01 -3.89
C ASN A 15 -17.57 8.27 -3.39
N THR A 16 -17.30 9.20 -4.28
CA THR A 16 -16.46 10.38 -4.05
C THR A 16 -17.24 11.58 -3.53
N ASN A 17 -18.58 11.49 -3.44
CA ASN A 17 -19.40 12.46 -2.75
C ASN A 17 -19.13 12.39 -1.24
N GLY A 18 -18.16 13.19 -0.78
CA GLY A 18 -17.59 13.13 0.58
C GLY A 18 -16.15 12.58 0.67
N GLY A 19 -15.48 12.35 -0.47
CA GLY A 19 -14.06 11.97 -0.52
C GLY A 19 -13.79 10.48 -0.32
N GLY A 20 -14.71 9.60 -0.75
CA GLY A 20 -14.67 8.17 -0.46
C GLY A 20 -13.36 7.48 -0.81
N PHE A 21 -12.96 6.60 0.11
CA PHE A 21 -11.81 5.72 0.01
C PHE A 21 -12.16 4.38 0.64
N SER A 22 -11.37 3.36 0.35
CA SER A 22 -11.40 2.10 1.11
C SER A 22 -9.99 1.68 1.45
N SER A 23 -9.78 1.09 2.63
CA SER A 23 -8.45 0.63 3.02
C SER A 23 -8.51 -0.62 3.87
N ILE A 24 -7.44 -1.41 3.79
CA ILE A 24 -7.18 -2.56 4.64
C ILE A 24 -5.76 -2.47 5.19
N ARG A 25 -5.52 -3.09 6.34
CA ARG A 25 -4.23 -3.05 7.01
C ARG A 25 -3.98 -4.38 7.71
N SER A 26 -2.72 -4.80 7.73
CA SER A 26 -2.28 -5.86 8.62
C SER A 26 -2.47 -5.46 10.08
N LYS A 27 -2.54 -6.46 10.97
CA LYS A 27 -2.28 -6.23 12.39
C LYS A 27 -0.86 -5.68 12.57
N THR A 28 -0.65 -4.98 13.67
CA THR A 28 0.68 -4.57 14.12
C THR A 28 1.51 -5.84 14.40
N MET A 29 2.69 -5.93 13.80
CA MET A 29 3.63 -7.04 14.00
C MET A 29 5.06 -6.57 13.81
N ASP A 30 6.02 -7.35 14.27
CA ASP A 30 7.41 -7.16 13.86
C ASP A 30 7.59 -7.68 12.43
N LEU A 31 8.09 -6.83 11.55
CA LEU A 31 8.26 -7.12 10.13
C LEU A 31 9.74 -7.29 9.74
N GLY A 32 10.69 -7.07 10.66
CA GLY A 32 12.12 -7.25 10.39
C GLY A 32 12.62 -6.47 9.16
N LEU A 33 12.16 -5.22 8.99
CA LEU A 33 12.44 -4.40 7.80
C LEU A 33 13.72 -3.57 7.92
N GLU A 34 14.49 -3.76 8.98
CA GLU A 34 15.83 -3.19 9.10
C GLU A 34 16.73 -3.68 7.95
N GLY A 35 17.50 -2.76 7.36
CA GLY A 35 18.37 -3.06 6.21
C GLY A 35 17.64 -3.41 4.91
N LYS A 36 16.30 -3.27 4.83
CA LYS A 36 15.54 -3.46 3.60
C LYS A 36 15.40 -2.16 2.83
N ASP A 37 15.33 -2.24 1.51
CA ASP A 37 15.24 -1.07 0.63
C ASP A 37 13.79 -0.74 0.26
N GLY A 38 12.90 -1.72 0.33
CA GLY A 38 11.48 -1.48 0.14
C GLY A 38 10.64 -2.74 0.19
N LEU A 39 9.43 -2.61 -0.35
CA LEU A 39 8.46 -3.69 -0.50
C LEU A 39 8.23 -3.98 -1.99
N MET A 40 8.02 -5.24 -2.31
CA MET A 40 7.46 -5.68 -3.59
C MET A 40 6.09 -6.29 -3.33
N ILE A 41 5.14 -5.97 -4.20
CA ILE A 41 3.80 -6.53 -4.16
C ILE A 41 3.52 -7.25 -5.48
N ARG A 42 3.05 -8.50 -5.39
CA ARG A 42 2.52 -9.24 -6.53
C ARG A 42 1.00 -9.22 -6.47
N PHE A 43 0.38 -8.65 -7.50
CA PHE A 43 -1.04 -8.37 -7.52
C PHE A 43 -1.67 -8.61 -8.89
N LYS A 44 -2.99 -8.60 -8.93
CA LYS A 44 -3.81 -8.57 -10.13
C LYS A 44 -4.92 -7.55 -9.91
N GLY A 45 -4.88 -6.47 -10.68
CA GLY A 45 -5.79 -5.33 -10.51
C GLY A 45 -6.83 -5.22 -11.61
N ASP A 46 -7.41 -4.04 -11.70
CA ASP A 46 -8.66 -3.74 -12.39
C ASP A 46 -8.61 -2.39 -13.14
N GLY A 47 -7.42 -1.82 -13.34
CA GLY A 47 -7.25 -0.52 -13.98
C GLY A 47 -7.32 0.66 -13.02
N ARG A 48 -7.55 0.42 -11.72
CA ARG A 48 -7.55 1.45 -10.68
C ARG A 48 -6.13 1.70 -10.16
N THR A 49 -5.96 2.85 -9.51
CA THR A 49 -4.73 3.22 -8.80
C THR A 49 -4.88 2.92 -7.31
N TYR A 50 -3.92 2.18 -6.76
CA TYR A 50 -3.90 1.82 -5.34
C TYR A 50 -2.69 2.40 -4.65
N ASN A 51 -2.76 2.53 -3.34
CA ASN A 51 -1.68 2.93 -2.47
C ASN A 51 -1.17 1.71 -1.70
N LEU A 52 0.13 1.43 -1.78
CA LEU A 52 0.83 0.58 -0.82
C LEU A 52 1.44 1.48 0.25
N GLY A 53 1.17 1.17 1.51
CA GLY A 53 1.62 1.99 2.61
C GLY A 53 2.10 1.22 3.83
N VAL A 54 2.90 1.90 4.63
CA VAL A 54 3.35 1.43 5.93
C VAL A 54 3.03 2.44 7.02
N ARG A 55 2.96 1.95 8.26
CA ARG A 55 2.92 2.79 9.46
C ARG A 55 3.91 2.29 10.50
N THR A 56 4.46 3.24 11.22
CA THR A 56 5.29 2.97 12.39
C THR A 56 4.44 2.89 13.65
N ASP A 57 4.95 2.21 14.68
CA ASP A 57 4.26 2.14 15.97
C ASP A 57 4.03 3.55 16.55
N ARG A 58 2.87 3.76 17.19
CA ARG A 58 2.49 5.00 17.89
C ARG A 58 2.52 6.29 17.06
N SER A 59 2.71 6.21 15.74
CA SER A 59 2.70 7.37 14.86
C SER A 59 1.38 7.52 14.12
N SER A 60 0.89 8.76 14.06
CA SER A 60 -0.24 9.11 13.19
C SER A 60 0.18 9.32 11.73
N VAL A 61 1.49 9.37 11.45
CA VAL A 61 2.03 9.57 10.10
C VAL A 61 1.87 8.29 9.28
N SER A 62 1.39 8.45 8.05
CA SER A 62 1.32 7.40 7.04
C SER A 62 2.39 7.61 5.98
N TYR A 63 3.04 6.54 5.57
CA TYR A 63 4.02 6.53 4.48
C TYR A 63 3.45 5.69 3.35
N ARG A 64 3.24 6.26 2.16
CA ARG A 64 2.55 5.57 1.05
C ARG A 64 3.13 5.94 -0.30
N THR A 65 3.00 5.01 -1.24
CA THR A 65 3.29 5.20 -2.66
C THR A 65 2.13 4.64 -3.46
N GLU A 66 1.76 5.35 -4.52
CA GLU A 66 0.77 4.90 -5.49
C GLU A 66 1.38 3.91 -6.47
N PHE A 67 0.60 2.92 -6.88
CA PHE A 67 0.92 2.03 -7.98
C PHE A 67 -0.34 1.83 -8.84
N GLU A 68 -0.12 1.82 -10.14
CA GLU A 68 -1.16 1.59 -11.13
C GLU A 68 -1.34 0.10 -11.37
N THR A 69 -2.51 -0.28 -11.90
CA THR A 69 -2.81 -1.66 -12.24
C THR A 69 -3.29 -1.74 -13.68
N ASP A 70 -2.89 -2.79 -14.39
CA ASP A 70 -3.41 -3.00 -15.75
C ASP A 70 -4.94 -3.24 -15.72
N GLY A 71 -5.66 -2.54 -16.59
CA GLY A 71 -7.12 -2.59 -16.71
C GLY A 71 -7.69 -3.87 -17.32
N ASP A 72 -6.84 -4.69 -17.95
CA ASP A 72 -7.31 -5.91 -18.61
C ASP A 72 -7.72 -7.01 -17.61
N GLY A 73 -7.31 -6.89 -16.34
CA GLY A 73 -7.57 -7.87 -15.30
C GLY A 73 -7.15 -9.28 -15.70
N LYS A 74 -6.14 -9.44 -16.56
CA LYS A 74 -5.69 -10.75 -17.07
C LYS A 74 -4.38 -11.19 -16.42
N GLY A 75 -3.42 -10.30 -16.22
CA GLY A 75 -2.08 -10.62 -15.72
C GLY A 75 -1.86 -10.52 -14.21
N TRP A 76 -0.91 -11.29 -13.68
CA TRP A 76 -0.25 -10.98 -12.42
C TRP A 76 0.87 -9.98 -12.68
N GLN A 77 0.89 -8.89 -11.92
CA GLN A 77 1.85 -7.80 -12.01
C GLN A 77 2.70 -7.75 -10.74
N ILE A 78 3.85 -7.09 -10.82
CA ILE A 78 4.72 -6.82 -9.67
C ILE A 78 5.04 -5.33 -9.65
N ALA A 79 4.74 -4.66 -8.53
CA ALA A 79 5.22 -3.32 -8.27
C ALA A 79 6.34 -3.37 -7.23
N LYS A 80 7.46 -2.69 -7.54
CA LYS A 80 8.57 -2.46 -6.61
C LYS A 80 8.38 -1.08 -5.98
N VAL A 81 8.30 -1.03 -4.66
CA VAL A 81 8.04 0.18 -3.88
C VAL A 81 9.22 0.43 -2.94
N PRO A 82 10.22 1.23 -3.36
CA PRO A 82 11.28 1.70 -2.48
C PRO A 82 10.71 2.47 -1.28
N PHE A 83 11.28 2.29 -0.10
CA PHE A 83 10.89 3.09 1.07
C PHE A 83 11.13 4.59 0.84
N GLU A 84 12.16 4.93 0.06
CA GLU A 84 12.47 6.32 -0.30
C GLU A 84 11.42 6.97 -1.19
N SER A 85 10.64 6.19 -1.97
CA SER A 85 9.55 6.75 -2.78
C SER A 85 8.35 7.15 -1.93
N MET A 86 8.16 6.54 -0.76
CA MET A 86 6.97 6.74 0.08
C MET A 86 6.85 8.18 0.57
N GLY A 87 5.70 8.81 0.29
CA GLY A 87 5.34 10.11 0.80
C GLY A 87 4.81 10.06 2.23
N SER A 88 5.28 10.97 3.08
CA SER A 88 4.78 11.15 4.45
C SER A 88 3.51 12.00 4.45
N SER A 89 2.48 11.56 5.17
CA SER A 89 1.23 12.30 5.32
C SER A 89 0.57 12.10 6.67
N TRP A 90 -0.18 13.10 7.12
CA TRP A 90 -1.03 13.03 8.31
C TRP A 90 -2.42 13.56 7.97
N ARG A 91 -3.45 12.72 8.12
CA ARG A 91 -4.86 13.07 7.79
C ARG A 91 -5.03 13.71 6.40
N GLY A 92 -4.30 13.20 5.39
CA GLY A 92 -4.34 13.73 4.01
C GLY A 92 -3.41 14.92 3.76
N MET A 93 -2.88 15.55 4.80
CA MET A 93 -1.89 16.62 4.66
C MET A 93 -0.50 16.03 4.39
N ARG A 94 0.14 16.46 3.31
CA ARG A 94 1.52 16.07 2.98
C ARG A 94 2.49 16.67 4.00
N LEU A 95 3.43 15.85 4.46
CA LEU A 95 4.47 16.24 5.39
C LEU A 95 5.84 16.25 4.70
N PRO A 96 6.76 17.16 5.08
CA PRO A 96 8.12 17.17 4.56
C PRO A 96 8.90 15.94 5.07
N LYS A 97 9.46 15.15 4.15
CA LYS A 97 10.22 13.93 4.48
C LYS A 97 11.42 14.19 5.41
N SER A 98 12.04 15.37 5.32
CA SER A 98 13.17 15.76 6.17
C SER A 98 12.83 15.83 7.66
N ARG A 99 11.58 16.22 8.00
CA ARG A 99 11.10 16.26 9.39
C ARG A 99 10.40 14.98 9.82
N PHE A 100 9.86 14.24 8.87
CA PHE A 100 9.12 13.00 9.11
C PHE A 100 9.68 11.87 8.23
N PRO A 101 10.92 11.41 8.51
CA PRO A 101 11.53 10.31 7.77
C PRO A 101 10.89 8.98 8.16
N LEU A 102 10.83 8.06 7.20
CA LEU A 102 10.43 6.69 7.46
C LEU A 102 11.57 5.93 8.15
N ILE A 103 11.40 5.61 9.42
CA ILE A 103 12.35 4.79 10.18
C ILE A 103 11.96 3.31 10.03
N LYS A 104 12.80 2.55 9.31
CA LYS A 104 12.47 1.19 8.81
C LYS A 104 12.26 0.17 9.93
N ASP A 105 13.05 0.23 10.99
CA ASP A 105 12.95 -0.62 12.21
C ASP A 105 11.66 -0.36 13.01
N LYS A 106 11.04 0.81 12.84
CA LYS A 106 9.78 1.16 13.50
C LYS A 106 8.55 0.75 12.72
N ILE A 107 8.68 0.24 11.50
CA ILE A 107 7.54 -0.17 10.67
C ILE A 107 6.88 -1.39 11.31
N ARG A 108 5.58 -1.29 11.61
CA ARG A 108 4.81 -2.37 12.23
C ARG A 108 3.60 -2.84 11.46
N SER A 109 3.19 -2.14 10.42
CA SER A 109 2.04 -2.55 9.61
C SER A 109 2.17 -2.14 8.16
N VAL A 110 1.59 -2.98 7.30
CA VAL A 110 1.44 -2.73 5.86
C VAL A 110 -0.04 -2.57 5.56
N GLY A 111 -0.39 -1.67 4.65
CA GLY A 111 -1.76 -1.43 4.25
C GLY A 111 -1.90 -1.14 2.77
N ILE A 112 -3.11 -1.41 2.28
CA ILE A 112 -3.54 -1.10 0.92
C ILE A 112 -4.71 -0.13 1.02
N MET A 113 -4.73 0.87 0.14
CA MET A 113 -5.82 1.83 0.07
C MET A 113 -6.15 2.16 -1.38
N ILE A 114 -7.43 2.34 -1.68
CA ILE A 114 -7.90 2.97 -2.92
C ILE A 114 -8.43 4.36 -2.58
N TYR A 115 -7.91 5.36 -3.27
CA TYR A 115 -8.30 6.78 -3.17
C TYR A 115 -7.93 7.49 -4.47
N ASP A 116 -8.38 6.92 -5.59
CA ASP A 116 -8.10 7.38 -6.94
C ASP A 116 -9.08 8.45 -7.44
N LYS A 117 -9.99 8.91 -6.55
CA LYS A 117 -11.05 9.87 -6.84
C LYS A 117 -11.99 9.44 -7.97
N LYS A 118 -12.19 8.13 -8.14
CA LYS A 118 -13.15 7.58 -9.09
C LYS A 118 -14.23 6.77 -8.38
N ASP A 119 -15.48 6.97 -8.80
CA ASP A 119 -16.62 6.20 -8.31
C ASP A 119 -16.66 4.80 -8.91
N GLY A 120 -17.39 3.91 -8.25
CA GLY A 120 -17.74 2.60 -8.78
C GLY A 120 -16.94 1.45 -8.18
N PRO A 121 -17.03 0.25 -8.77
CA PRO A 121 -16.45 -0.96 -8.21
C PRO A 121 -14.92 -0.95 -8.31
N PHE A 122 -14.27 -1.62 -7.36
CA PHE A 122 -12.85 -1.92 -7.41
C PHE A 122 -12.58 -3.34 -6.93
N LYS A 123 -11.49 -3.94 -7.41
CA LYS A 123 -11.03 -5.28 -7.06
C LYS A 123 -9.52 -5.43 -7.30
N LEU A 124 -8.81 -5.59 -6.21
CA LEU A 124 -7.39 -5.96 -6.19
C LEU A 124 -7.23 -7.35 -5.59
N GLN A 125 -6.55 -8.24 -6.29
CA GLN A 125 -6.09 -9.51 -5.74
C GLN A 125 -4.60 -9.43 -5.44
N ILE A 126 -4.18 -9.90 -4.27
CA ILE A 126 -2.79 -9.87 -3.83
C ILE A 126 -2.37 -11.30 -3.53
N ASP A 127 -1.24 -11.70 -4.13
CA ASP A 127 -0.64 -13.01 -3.89
C ASP A 127 0.35 -12.93 -2.72
N TRP A 128 1.24 -11.94 -2.75
CA TRP A 128 2.18 -11.69 -1.67
C TRP A 128 2.65 -10.24 -1.64
N ILE A 129 3.12 -9.83 -0.45
CA ILE A 129 3.92 -8.64 -0.24
C ILE A 129 5.21 -9.11 0.44
N LYS A 130 6.36 -8.73 -0.09
CA LYS A 130 7.68 -9.16 0.40
C LYS A 130 8.61 -7.97 0.51
N ALA A 131 9.52 -7.99 1.47
CA ALA A 131 10.61 -7.03 1.53
C ALA A 131 11.72 -7.41 0.53
N TYR A 132 12.46 -6.43 0.03
CA TYR A 132 13.65 -6.65 -0.77
C TYR A 132 14.82 -5.79 -0.28
N SER A 133 16.03 -6.21 -0.65
CA SER A 133 17.26 -5.42 -0.54
C SER A 133 17.94 -5.49 -1.90
N ASP A 134 18.33 -4.34 -2.44
CA ASP A 134 19.19 -4.29 -3.62
C ASP A 134 20.61 -4.65 -3.16
N LYS A 135 21.28 -5.55 -3.88
CA LYS A 135 22.68 -5.87 -3.56
C LYS A 135 23.50 -4.60 -3.82
N LYS A 136 24.12 -4.06 -2.78
CA LYS A 136 25.22 -3.10 -2.92
C LYS A 136 26.48 -3.82 -3.39
#